data_AF-A0A0N4V1L6-F1
#
_entry.id   AF-A0A0N4V1L6-F1
#
_cell.length_a   1.000
_cell.length_b   1.000
_cell.length_c   1.000
_cell.angle_alpha   90.00
_cell.angle_beta   90.00
_cell.angle_gamma   90.00
#
_symmetry.space_group_name_H-M   'P 1'
#
loop_
_entity.id
_entity.type
_entity.pdbx_description
1 polymer ?
#
loop_
_entity_poly.entity_id
_entity_poly.type
_entity_poly.pdbx_seq_one_letter_code
_entity_poly.pdbx_strand_id
1 'polypeptide(L)'
;MLTVSVVFASVLICSQAIDSLETANAQHLNELSCILFGGEFCNNRTIETTATSDNLAGKVKLPKMLLVDRTTKKRVPAHLPNKIHDFKNIFIKFSGLLVKCLLTLGNFFQSKHFIRSSREYGNVVRVEAYVEAQCGDSTRFTRRQLWPVYEKFAKTKRFDVSVIVFGKASCQPVADDYSCRCQHGQRECDLNQLMNCVQDFYNNDALKYLPVFACIQGKTDLDYAKDYCIATNPELPLETIIKCATGRRGRFLLALAGKKTAKLDPPLNNVPLLYLDGEKSIDAFYNLEEAVCNKMQPKPAECAK
;
A
#
# COMPACT_ATOMS: atom_id res chain seq x y z
N MET A 1 0.98 0.63 -39.39
CA MET A 1 0.10 0.63 -38.20
C MET A 1 0.09 -0.68 -37.41
N LEU A 2 0.38 -1.85 -37.99
CA LEU A 2 0.48 -3.11 -37.21
C LEU A 2 1.76 -3.27 -36.37
N THR A 3 2.85 -2.55 -36.69
CA THR A 3 4.15 -2.72 -36.03
C THR A 3 4.27 -2.01 -34.68
N VAL A 4 3.48 -0.95 -34.44
CA VAL A 4 3.50 -0.19 -33.18
C VAL A 4 2.71 -0.92 -32.09
N SER A 5 1.59 -1.55 -32.44
CA SER A 5 0.74 -2.29 -31.50
C SER A 5 1.39 -3.55 -30.94
N VAL A 6 2.23 -4.23 -31.74
CA VAL A 6 2.98 -5.43 -31.31
C VAL A 6 4.06 -5.06 -30.29
N VAL A 7 4.72 -3.89 -30.47
CA VAL A 7 5.78 -3.41 -29.56
C VAL A 7 5.20 -3.02 -28.20
N PHE A 8 4.06 -2.32 -28.15
CA PHE A 8 3.38 -1.98 -26.90
C PHE A 8 2.91 -3.21 -26.12
N ALA A 9 2.35 -4.22 -26.80
CA ALA A 9 1.94 -5.46 -26.16
C ALA A 9 3.13 -6.20 -25.52
N SER A 10 4.28 -6.26 -26.20
CA SER A 10 5.48 -6.90 -25.66
C SER A 10 6.10 -6.15 -24.47
N VAL A 11 5.99 -4.82 -24.40
CA VAL A 11 6.47 -4.03 -23.26
C VAL A 11 5.55 -4.18 -22.05
N LEU A 12 4.23 -4.23 -22.27
CA LEU A 12 3.24 -4.46 -21.21
C LEU A 12 3.40 -5.85 -20.58
N ILE A 13 3.68 -6.86 -21.41
CA ILE A 13 3.98 -8.22 -20.98
C ILE A 13 5.33 -8.30 -20.24
N CYS A 14 6.38 -7.60 -20.69
CA CYS A 14 7.69 -7.55 -19.99
C CYS A 14 7.53 -6.86 -18.61
N SER A 15 6.67 -5.82 -18.47
CA SER A 15 6.40 -5.15 -17.18
C SER A 15 5.61 -6.02 -16.19
N GLN A 16 4.52 -6.66 -16.64
CA GLN A 16 3.71 -7.54 -15.78
C GLN A 16 4.49 -8.79 -15.31
N ALA A 17 5.43 -9.28 -16.11
CA ALA A 17 6.29 -10.41 -15.76
C ALA A 17 7.37 -10.04 -14.73
N ILE A 18 7.88 -8.79 -14.75
CA ILE A 18 8.89 -8.30 -13.80
C ILE A 18 8.27 -8.04 -12.43
N ASP A 19 7.10 -7.38 -12.38
CA ASP A 19 6.36 -7.14 -11.12
C ASP A 19 5.94 -8.44 -10.42
N SER A 20 5.65 -9.48 -11.21
CA SER A 20 5.30 -10.81 -10.69
C SER A 20 6.50 -11.61 -10.17
N LEU A 21 7.73 -11.27 -10.58
CA LEU A 21 8.95 -11.97 -10.15
C LEU A 21 9.57 -11.37 -8.88
N GLU A 22 9.46 -10.06 -8.67
CA GLU A 22 10.04 -9.40 -7.48
C GLU A 22 9.28 -9.70 -6.18
N THR A 23 8.06 -10.25 -6.25
CA THR A 23 7.20 -10.49 -5.07
C THR A 23 6.81 -11.97 -4.83
N ALA A 24 7.24 -12.91 -5.68
CA ALA A 24 6.80 -14.30 -5.58
C ALA A 24 7.54 -15.09 -4.47
N ASN A 25 6.82 -15.46 -3.40
CA ASN A 25 7.26 -16.47 -2.45
C ASN A 25 7.02 -17.91 -3.01
N ALA A 26 7.58 -18.93 -2.35
CA ALA A 26 7.47 -20.35 -2.76
C ALA A 26 6.02 -20.89 -2.90
N GLN A 27 5.06 -20.24 -2.25
CA GLN A 27 3.63 -20.54 -2.30
C GLN A 27 3.00 -20.07 -3.63
N HIS A 28 3.45 -18.92 -4.14
CA HIS A 28 2.98 -18.35 -5.41
C HIS A 28 3.46 -19.15 -6.64
N LEU A 29 4.66 -19.75 -6.55
CA LEU A 29 5.20 -20.66 -7.56
C LEU A 29 4.42 -21.98 -7.64
N ASN A 30 3.90 -22.48 -6.51
CA ASN A 30 3.08 -23.68 -6.48
C ASN A 30 1.72 -23.45 -7.17
N GLU A 31 1.06 -22.31 -6.94
CA GLU A 31 -0.22 -22.00 -7.60
C GLU A 31 -0.08 -21.85 -9.12
N LEU A 32 0.96 -21.16 -9.60
CA LEU A 32 1.29 -21.04 -11.02
C LEU A 32 1.56 -22.40 -11.68
N SER A 33 2.19 -23.34 -10.97
CA SER A 33 2.41 -24.69 -11.49
C SER A 33 1.13 -25.53 -11.55
N CYS A 34 0.18 -25.38 -10.61
CA CYS A 34 -1.10 -26.08 -10.67
C CYS A 34 -2.00 -25.57 -11.81
N ILE A 35 -1.92 -24.26 -12.13
CA ILE A 35 -2.67 -23.63 -13.23
C ILE A 35 -2.17 -24.11 -14.60
N LEU A 36 -0.86 -24.33 -14.77
CA LEU A 36 -0.25 -24.70 -16.04
C LEU A 36 -0.38 -26.19 -16.40
N PHE A 37 -0.52 -27.09 -15.43
CA PHE A 37 -0.50 -28.54 -15.65
C PHE A 37 -1.84 -29.26 -15.41
N GLY A 38 -2.89 -28.54 -15.06
CA GLY A 38 -4.20 -29.12 -14.75
C GLY A 38 -4.24 -29.74 -13.34
N GLY A 39 -5.40 -29.62 -12.68
CA GLY A 39 -5.58 -29.83 -11.23
C GLY A 39 -5.14 -31.18 -10.65
N GLU A 40 -4.89 -32.21 -11.46
CA GLU A 40 -4.43 -33.53 -10.98
C GLU A 40 -2.95 -33.53 -10.53
N PHE A 41 -2.13 -32.56 -10.95
CA PHE A 41 -0.70 -32.55 -10.60
C PHE A 41 -0.43 -32.20 -9.12
N CYS A 42 -1.36 -31.50 -8.47
CA CYS A 42 -1.17 -30.92 -7.13
C CYS A 42 -1.81 -31.72 -5.98
N ASN A 43 -2.43 -32.88 -6.26
CA ASN A 43 -3.24 -33.56 -5.26
C ASN A 43 -2.48 -34.28 -4.13
N ASN A 44 -1.13 -34.24 -4.09
CA ASN A 44 -0.35 -34.63 -2.90
C ASN A 44 1.18 -34.34 -2.92
N ARG A 45 1.66 -33.40 -3.74
CA ARG A 45 3.12 -33.18 -3.93
C ARG A 45 3.56 -31.76 -3.58
N THR A 46 4.82 -31.57 -3.20
CA THR A 46 5.42 -30.23 -2.96
C THR A 46 6.84 -30.17 -3.47
N ILE A 47 7.22 -28.99 -3.98
CA ILE A 47 8.57 -28.70 -4.45
C ILE A 47 9.36 -28.11 -3.27
N GLU A 48 10.44 -28.78 -2.89
CA GLU A 48 11.38 -28.29 -1.88
C GLU A 48 12.69 -27.85 -2.56
N THR A 49 13.24 -26.71 -2.11
CA THR A 49 14.55 -26.21 -2.50
C THR A 49 15.55 -26.43 -1.36
N THR A 50 16.61 -27.18 -1.61
CA THR A 50 17.69 -27.33 -0.62
C THR A 50 18.72 -26.23 -0.81
N ALA A 51 18.92 -25.38 0.19
CA ALA A 51 20.00 -24.40 0.22
C ALA A 51 21.35 -25.12 0.42
N THR A 52 22.32 -24.85 -0.46
CA THR A 52 23.73 -25.19 -0.20
C THR A 52 24.48 -23.91 0.09
N SER A 53 25.13 -23.84 1.25
CA SER A 53 25.97 -22.71 1.67
C SER A 53 27.37 -22.75 1.04
N ASP A 54 27.89 -21.54 0.95
CA ASP A 54 29.29 -21.09 0.90
C ASP A 54 30.05 -20.86 -0.42
N ASN A 55 30.82 -19.79 -0.29
CA ASN A 55 31.45 -18.90 -1.26
C ASN A 55 32.61 -19.55 -2.01
N LEU A 56 32.68 -19.31 -3.33
CA LEU A 56 33.76 -18.59 -4.02
C LEU A 56 33.53 -18.73 -5.54
N ALA A 57 33.82 -17.66 -6.28
CA ALA A 57 33.86 -17.58 -7.74
C ALA A 57 32.51 -17.60 -8.49
N GLY A 58 31.78 -16.46 -8.47
CA GLY A 58 31.17 -15.83 -9.66
C GLY A 58 30.29 -16.65 -10.62
N LYS A 59 29.84 -17.85 -10.25
CA LYS A 59 28.92 -18.69 -11.03
C LYS A 59 27.67 -18.94 -10.19
N VAL A 60 26.57 -18.30 -10.57
CA VAL A 60 25.25 -18.58 -10.01
C VAL A 60 24.89 -20.04 -10.36
N LYS A 61 24.89 -20.93 -9.37
CA LYS A 61 24.37 -22.30 -9.53
C LYS A 61 22.89 -22.27 -9.18
N LEU A 62 22.04 -22.65 -10.13
CA LEU A 62 20.60 -22.81 -9.92
C LEU A 62 20.34 -23.85 -8.82
N PRO A 63 19.39 -23.58 -7.89
CA PRO A 63 19.04 -24.54 -6.85
C PRO A 63 18.45 -25.81 -7.46
N LYS A 64 18.80 -26.97 -6.90
CA LYS A 64 18.16 -28.24 -7.27
C LYS A 64 16.77 -28.30 -6.65
N MET A 65 15.73 -28.32 -7.48
CA MET A 65 14.36 -28.57 -7.06
C MET A 65 14.12 -30.08 -6.97
N LEU A 66 13.58 -30.53 -5.84
CA LEU A 66 13.21 -31.92 -5.60
C LEU A 66 11.69 -32.02 -5.41
N LEU A 67 11.08 -33.01 -6.06
CA LEU A 67 9.67 -33.37 -5.85
C LEU A 67 9.58 -34.32 -4.65
N VAL A 68 8.78 -33.93 -3.66
CA VAL A 68 8.54 -34.69 -2.43
C VAL A 68 7.04 -34.97 -2.29
N ASP A 69 6.69 -36.20 -1.93
CA ASP A 69 5.32 -36.58 -1.57
C ASP A 69 4.97 -36.05 -0.17
N ARG A 70 3.83 -35.34 -0.03
CA ARG A 70 3.42 -34.69 1.23
C ARG A 70 3.11 -35.66 2.36
N THR A 71 2.66 -36.87 2.05
CA THR A 71 2.19 -37.83 3.06
C THR A 71 3.32 -38.70 3.58
N THR A 72 4.27 -39.05 2.71
CA THR A 72 5.36 -39.97 3.05
C THR A 72 6.70 -39.27 3.30
N LYS A 73 6.84 -37.99 2.93
CA LYS A 73 8.11 -37.23 2.90
C LYS A 73 9.25 -37.95 2.16
N LYS A 74 8.94 -38.94 1.31
CA LYS A 74 9.93 -39.69 0.53
C LYS A 74 10.13 -39.03 -0.83
N ARG A 75 11.37 -39.13 -1.32
CA ARG A 75 11.75 -38.68 -2.66
C ARG A 75 11.13 -39.65 -3.68
N VAL A 76 10.38 -39.12 -4.65
CA VAL A 76 9.75 -39.95 -5.69
C VAL A 76 10.81 -40.30 -6.76
N PRO A 77 11.05 -41.58 -7.09
CA PRO A 77 11.96 -41.96 -8.16
C PRO A 77 11.41 -41.50 -9.51
N ALA A 78 12.29 -40.88 -10.30
CA ALA A 78 11.99 -40.35 -11.61
C ALA A 78 11.82 -41.47 -12.65
N HIS A 79 10.62 -42.03 -12.77
CA HIS A 79 10.20 -42.58 -14.07
C HIS A 79 9.49 -41.48 -14.84
N LEU A 80 10.28 -40.80 -15.69
CA LEU A 80 9.87 -39.63 -16.42
C LEU A 80 9.45 -40.01 -17.85
N PRO A 81 8.23 -39.66 -18.32
CA PRO A 81 7.91 -39.69 -19.73
C PRO A 81 8.67 -38.55 -20.47
N ASN A 82 9.02 -38.82 -21.74
CA ASN A 82 9.88 -38.04 -22.66
C ASN A 82 9.44 -36.59 -22.99
N LYS A 83 9.17 -35.73 -22.00
CA LYS A 83 8.80 -34.32 -22.20
C LYS A 83 9.75 -33.29 -21.55
N ILE A 84 10.98 -33.67 -21.18
CA ILE A 84 11.98 -32.74 -20.63
C ILE A 84 12.84 -32.03 -21.69
N HIS A 85 12.89 -32.52 -22.92
CA HIS A 85 13.60 -31.80 -24.00
C HIS A 85 12.94 -30.45 -24.33
N ASP A 86 11.65 -30.28 -24.05
CA ASP A 86 10.96 -28.98 -24.19
C ASP A 86 11.26 -28.01 -23.04
N PHE A 87 11.51 -28.50 -21.82
CA PHE A 87 11.73 -27.63 -20.65
C PHE A 87 13.05 -26.86 -20.72
N LYS A 88 14.13 -27.52 -21.16
CA LYS A 88 15.41 -26.84 -21.41
C LYS A 88 15.28 -25.84 -22.55
N ASN A 89 14.54 -26.16 -23.61
CA ASN A 89 14.31 -25.26 -24.73
C ASN A 89 13.42 -24.06 -24.35
N ILE A 90 12.46 -24.23 -23.46
CA ILE A 90 11.62 -23.15 -22.93
C ILE A 90 12.45 -22.24 -22.03
N PHE A 91 13.24 -22.78 -21.10
CA PHE A 91 14.10 -21.96 -20.23
C PHE A 91 15.18 -21.22 -21.01
N ILE A 92 15.79 -21.85 -22.02
CA ILE A 92 16.77 -21.20 -22.91
C ILE A 92 16.10 -20.12 -23.78
N LYS A 93 14.86 -20.35 -24.25
CA LYS A 93 14.08 -19.33 -24.96
C LYS A 93 13.69 -18.16 -24.05
N PHE A 94 13.31 -18.42 -22.80
CA PHE A 94 12.98 -17.38 -21.81
C PHE A 94 14.22 -16.57 -21.39
N SER A 95 15.37 -17.22 -21.16
CA SER A 95 16.63 -16.51 -20.88
C SER A 95 17.12 -15.71 -22.09
N GLY A 96 16.93 -16.24 -23.30
CA GLY A 96 17.24 -15.54 -24.55
C GLY A 96 16.31 -14.35 -24.80
N LEU A 97 15.04 -14.44 -24.40
CA LEU A 97 14.07 -13.35 -24.47
C LEU A 97 14.37 -12.25 -23.43
N LEU A 98 14.80 -12.62 -22.22
CA LEU A 98 15.21 -11.70 -21.16
C LEU A 98 16.50 -10.94 -21.54
N VAL A 99 17.51 -11.64 -22.05
CA VAL A 99 18.75 -10.99 -22.53
C VAL A 99 18.47 -10.11 -23.75
N LYS A 100 17.53 -10.49 -24.63
CA LYS A 100 17.06 -9.61 -25.70
C LYS A 100 16.24 -8.42 -25.18
N CYS A 101 15.34 -8.57 -24.20
CA CYS A 101 14.60 -7.45 -23.55
C CYS A 101 15.62 -6.49 -22.91
N LEU A 102 16.67 -7.00 -22.24
CA LEU A 102 17.74 -6.19 -21.63
C LEU A 102 18.66 -5.49 -22.66
N LEU A 103 19.02 -6.15 -23.76
CA LEU A 103 19.86 -5.55 -24.81
C LEU A 103 19.10 -4.55 -25.70
N THR A 104 17.81 -4.79 -25.96
CA THR A 104 16.97 -3.81 -26.67
C THR A 104 16.63 -2.62 -25.78
N LEU A 105 16.46 -2.81 -24.46
CA LEU A 105 16.37 -1.72 -23.50
C LEU A 105 17.71 -0.95 -23.42
N GLY A 106 18.85 -1.64 -23.31
CA GLY A 106 20.17 -1.01 -23.23
C GLY A 106 20.51 -0.12 -24.42
N ASN A 107 20.14 -0.51 -25.65
CA ASN A 107 20.38 0.29 -26.86
C ASN A 107 19.31 1.36 -27.14
N PHE A 108 18.16 1.35 -26.43
CA PHE A 108 17.19 2.45 -26.45
C PHE A 108 17.44 3.48 -25.33
N PHE A 109 18.25 3.13 -24.32
CA PHE A 109 18.59 3.96 -23.17
C PHE A 109 19.77 4.93 -23.41
N GLN A 110 20.07 5.27 -24.66
CA GLN A 110 20.84 6.47 -24.99
C GLN A 110 19.95 7.63 -25.45
N SER A 111 18.67 7.60 -25.05
CA SER A 111 17.83 8.79 -25.08
C SER A 111 18.14 9.63 -23.85
N LYS A 112 18.77 10.79 -24.06
CA LYS A 112 18.97 11.89 -23.09
C LYS A 112 17.67 12.41 -22.44
N HIS A 113 16.54 11.73 -22.66
CA HIS A 113 15.19 12.12 -22.26
C HIS A 113 14.71 11.47 -20.95
N PHE A 114 15.25 10.30 -20.54
CA PHE A 114 14.76 9.64 -19.32
C PHE A 114 15.31 10.28 -18.02
N ILE A 115 16.52 10.84 -18.05
CA ILE A 115 17.08 11.58 -16.90
C ILE A 115 16.44 12.99 -16.76
N ARG A 116 15.69 13.46 -17.77
CA ARG A 116 15.03 14.78 -17.72
C ARG A 116 13.79 14.82 -16.82
N SER A 117 13.15 13.67 -16.54
CA SER A 117 11.83 13.63 -15.91
C SER A 117 11.80 13.86 -14.39
N SER A 118 12.84 13.48 -13.63
CA SER A 118 12.82 13.66 -12.16
C SER A 118 13.09 15.10 -11.72
N ARG A 119 13.72 15.92 -12.57
CA ARG A 119 13.98 17.35 -12.29
C ARG A 119 12.82 18.28 -12.67
N GLU A 120 11.88 17.83 -13.50
CA GLU A 120 10.84 18.70 -14.06
C GLU A 120 9.59 18.80 -13.17
N TYR A 121 9.32 17.80 -12.32
CA TYR A 121 8.15 17.77 -11.43
C TYR A 121 8.41 18.27 -10.00
N GLY A 122 9.66 18.50 -9.60
CA GLY A 122 10.01 18.87 -8.23
C GLY A 122 9.84 17.74 -7.22
N ASN A 123 10.24 17.97 -5.97
CA ASN A 123 10.08 16.97 -4.91
C ASN A 123 8.62 16.85 -4.43
N VAL A 124 8.29 15.67 -3.90
CA VAL A 124 7.05 15.39 -3.17
C VAL A 124 7.33 15.61 -1.68
N VAL A 125 6.42 16.32 -1.01
CA VAL A 125 6.42 16.49 0.45
C VAL A 125 5.42 15.50 1.03
N ARG A 126 5.88 14.65 1.95
CA ARG A 126 5.03 13.67 2.64
C ARG A 126 4.63 14.20 4.00
N VAL A 127 3.34 14.15 4.30
CA VAL A 127 2.80 14.52 5.61
C VAL A 127 2.09 13.34 6.23
N GLU A 128 2.53 12.95 7.43
CA GLU A 128 1.80 12.02 8.26
C GLU A 128 1.12 12.77 9.41
N ALA A 129 -0.18 12.61 9.55
CA ALA A 129 -0.99 13.27 10.57
C ALA A 129 -1.66 12.24 11.49
N TYR A 130 -1.32 12.27 12.77
CA TYR A 130 -1.94 11.46 13.82
C TYR A 130 -3.04 12.26 14.49
N VAL A 131 -4.29 11.79 14.42
CA VAL A 131 -5.48 12.53 14.86
C VAL A 131 -6.48 11.61 15.58
N GLU A 132 -7.45 12.20 16.28
CA GLU A 132 -8.66 11.53 16.78
C GLU A 132 -9.91 12.39 16.56
N ALA A 133 -11.08 11.74 16.55
CA ALA A 133 -12.33 12.32 16.10
C ALA A 133 -12.97 13.34 17.07
N GLN A 134 -12.75 13.24 18.38
CA GLN A 134 -13.39 14.12 19.38
C GLN A 134 -12.44 15.16 20.01
N CYS A 135 -11.17 15.17 19.62
CA CYS A 135 -10.23 16.21 20.02
C CYS A 135 -10.51 17.52 19.24
N GLY A 136 -10.75 18.62 19.96
CA GLY A 136 -11.01 19.92 19.35
C GLY A 136 -9.89 20.45 18.45
N ASP A 137 -8.63 20.20 18.82
CA ASP A 137 -7.47 20.58 18.00
C ASP A 137 -7.37 19.74 16.73
N SER A 138 -7.60 18.42 16.83
CA SER A 138 -7.66 17.53 15.67
C SER A 138 -8.79 17.95 14.72
N THR A 139 -9.97 18.24 15.27
CA THR A 139 -11.13 18.72 14.49
C THR A 139 -10.80 20.03 13.77
N ARG A 140 -10.22 21.01 14.48
CA ARG A 140 -9.85 22.31 13.90
C ARG A 140 -8.80 22.14 12.81
N PHE A 141 -7.75 21.36 13.07
CA PHE A 141 -6.68 21.09 12.12
C PHE A 141 -7.22 20.41 10.84
N THR A 142 -7.99 19.33 10.98
CA THR A 142 -8.51 18.61 9.81
C THR A 142 -9.40 19.49 8.95
N ARG A 143 -10.30 20.27 9.56
CA ARG A 143 -11.26 21.13 8.85
C ARG A 143 -10.64 22.38 8.23
N ARG A 144 -9.75 23.05 8.96
CA ARG A 144 -9.26 24.39 8.58
C ARG A 144 -7.90 24.38 7.89
N GLN A 145 -7.14 23.30 8.03
CA GLN A 145 -5.81 23.18 7.43
C GLN A 145 -5.71 21.97 6.53
N LEU A 146 -5.83 20.74 7.07
CA LEU A 146 -5.52 19.53 6.31
C LEU A 146 -6.32 19.41 5.01
N TRP A 147 -7.66 19.47 5.08
CA TRP A 147 -8.48 19.33 3.88
C TRP A 147 -8.29 20.51 2.90
N PRO A 148 -8.46 21.79 3.31
CA PRO A 148 -8.32 22.91 2.38
C PRO A 148 -6.93 23.00 1.73
N VAL A 149 -5.86 22.72 2.49
CA VAL A 149 -4.50 22.72 1.95
C VAL A 149 -4.32 21.52 1.02
N TYR A 150 -4.79 20.33 1.36
CA TYR A 150 -4.68 19.19 0.44
C TYR A 150 -5.41 19.44 -0.87
N GLU A 151 -6.63 19.96 -0.82
CA GLU A 151 -7.41 20.34 -2.00
C GLU A 151 -6.68 21.36 -2.86
N LYS A 152 -6.13 22.43 -2.25
CA LYS A 152 -5.35 23.46 -2.94
C LYS A 152 -4.16 22.87 -3.70
N PHE A 153 -3.44 21.91 -3.12
CA PHE A 153 -2.22 21.35 -3.69
C PHE A 153 -2.42 20.05 -4.49
N ALA A 154 -3.62 19.45 -4.50
CA ALA A 154 -3.89 18.16 -5.13
C ALA A 154 -3.44 18.10 -6.60
N LYS A 155 -3.62 19.19 -7.36
CA LYS A 155 -3.22 19.27 -8.78
C LYS A 155 -1.72 19.20 -9.00
N THR A 156 -0.93 19.61 -8.01
CA THR A 156 0.54 19.53 -8.09
C THR A 156 1.03 18.10 -8.10
N LYS A 157 0.28 17.15 -7.50
CA LYS A 157 0.70 15.76 -7.25
C LYS A 157 1.99 15.65 -6.42
N ARG A 158 2.30 16.70 -5.64
CA ARG A 158 3.53 16.81 -4.83
C ARG A 158 3.25 16.90 -3.33
N PHE A 159 1.99 16.75 -2.94
CA PHE A 159 1.58 16.70 -1.55
C PHE A 159 0.99 15.32 -1.26
N ASP A 160 1.77 14.48 -0.59
CA ASP A 160 1.37 13.12 -0.20
C ASP A 160 0.96 13.14 1.28
N VAL A 161 -0.25 12.68 1.58
CA VAL A 161 -0.81 12.74 2.94
C VAL A 161 -1.23 11.35 3.40
N SER A 162 -0.75 10.97 4.59
CA SER A 162 -1.25 9.81 5.32
C SER A 162 -1.87 10.27 6.64
N VAL A 163 -3.14 9.98 6.86
CA VAL A 163 -3.81 10.26 8.14
C VAL A 163 -3.93 8.97 8.93
N ILE A 164 -3.51 9.00 10.20
CA ILE A 164 -3.62 7.91 11.15
C ILE A 164 -4.66 8.32 12.19
N VAL A 165 -5.86 7.74 12.08
CA VAL A 165 -6.98 8.04 12.97
C VAL A 165 -7.01 7.02 14.11
N PHE A 166 -6.46 7.42 15.25
CA PHE A 166 -6.37 6.59 16.45
C PHE A 166 -6.23 7.46 17.70
N GLY A 167 -5.34 8.45 17.61
CA GLY A 167 -4.95 9.33 18.71
C GLY A 167 -4.54 8.56 19.95
N LYS A 168 -5.18 8.85 21.08
CA LYS A 168 -4.82 8.29 22.38
C LYS A 168 -5.64 7.06 22.77
N ALA A 169 -6.27 6.42 21.79
CA ALA A 169 -6.98 5.18 22.01
C ALA A 169 -6.03 4.03 22.43
N SER A 170 -6.63 2.96 22.93
CA SER A 170 -5.98 1.68 23.23
C SER A 170 -6.85 0.57 22.70
N CYS A 171 -6.29 -0.32 21.87
CA CYS A 171 -6.99 -1.51 21.38
C CYS A 171 -6.23 -2.77 21.81
N GLN A 172 -6.93 -3.71 22.43
CA GLN A 172 -6.40 -5.00 22.85
C GLN A 172 -7.08 -6.14 22.09
N PRO A 173 -6.35 -7.18 21.67
CA PRO A 173 -6.96 -8.34 21.03
C PRO A 173 -7.86 -9.09 22.02
N VAL A 174 -9.04 -9.50 21.57
CA VAL A 174 -9.99 -10.33 22.33
C VAL A 174 -10.48 -11.44 21.40
N ALA A 175 -9.97 -12.65 21.60
CA ALA A 175 -10.18 -13.78 20.68
C ALA A 175 -9.80 -13.41 19.22
N ASP A 176 -10.78 -13.40 18.31
CA ASP A 176 -10.63 -13.06 16.89
C ASP A 176 -11.04 -11.61 16.56
N ASP A 177 -11.21 -10.75 17.58
CA ASP A 177 -11.61 -9.34 17.47
C ASP A 177 -10.69 -8.44 18.31
N TYR A 178 -11.04 -7.16 18.44
CA TYR A 178 -10.37 -6.17 19.27
C TYR A 178 -11.37 -5.47 20.19
N SER A 179 -10.93 -5.11 21.39
CA SER A 179 -11.62 -4.19 22.28
C SER A 179 -10.85 -2.88 22.33
N CYS A 180 -11.48 -1.79 21.88
CA CYS A 180 -10.87 -0.46 21.82
C CYS A 180 -11.50 0.47 22.84
N ARG A 181 -10.66 1.28 23.50
CA ARG A 181 -11.06 2.36 24.41
C ARG A 181 -10.43 3.66 23.94
N CYS A 182 -11.18 4.74 23.90
CA CYS A 182 -10.74 6.04 23.42
C CYS A 182 -10.85 7.10 24.53
N GLN A 183 -10.05 8.17 24.44
CA GLN A 183 -9.94 9.18 25.50
C GLN A 183 -11.28 9.86 25.77
N HIS A 184 -12.03 10.15 24.70
CA HIS A 184 -13.34 10.82 24.79
C HIS A 184 -14.52 9.82 24.80
N GLY A 185 -14.27 8.58 25.21
CA GLY A 185 -15.29 7.54 25.38
C GLY A 185 -15.68 6.82 24.07
N GLN A 186 -16.76 6.05 24.13
CA GLN A 186 -17.13 5.12 23.04
C GLN A 186 -17.47 5.84 21.74
N ARG A 187 -18.11 7.01 21.79
CA ARG A 187 -18.47 7.78 20.60
C ARG A 187 -17.24 8.17 19.77
N GLU A 188 -16.12 8.49 20.43
CA GLU A 188 -14.86 8.73 19.72
C GLU A 188 -14.36 7.47 19.02
N CYS A 189 -14.41 6.32 19.69
CA CYS A 189 -14.04 5.05 19.05
C CYS A 189 -14.90 4.75 17.83
N ASP A 190 -16.21 5.00 17.89
CA ASP A 190 -17.12 4.73 16.77
C ASP A 190 -16.83 5.66 15.58
N LEU A 191 -16.55 6.94 15.85
CA LEU A 191 -16.17 7.90 14.81
C LEU A 191 -14.76 7.64 14.24
N ASN A 192 -13.80 7.25 15.08
CA ASN A 192 -12.48 6.83 14.62
C ASN A 192 -12.59 5.59 13.72
N GLN A 193 -13.43 4.61 14.08
CA GLN A 193 -13.72 3.44 13.25
C GLN A 193 -14.38 3.84 11.92
N LEU A 194 -15.36 4.75 11.95
CA LEU A 194 -15.99 5.27 10.74
C LEU A 194 -14.97 5.89 9.78
N MET A 195 -14.10 6.76 10.29
CA MET A 195 -13.05 7.39 9.48
C MET A 195 -12.08 6.34 8.90
N ASN A 196 -11.64 5.36 9.70
CA ASN A 196 -10.80 4.27 9.19
C ASN A 196 -11.51 3.44 8.10
N CYS A 197 -12.82 3.18 8.24
CA CYS A 197 -13.61 2.48 7.23
C CYS A 197 -13.77 3.27 5.92
N VAL A 198 -13.94 4.58 6.01
CA VAL A 198 -13.97 5.46 4.83
C VAL A 198 -12.61 5.45 4.11
N GLN A 199 -11.52 5.50 4.86
CA GLN A 199 -10.17 5.43 4.32
C GLN A 199 -9.86 4.08 3.66
N ASP A 200 -10.28 2.98 4.27
CA ASP A 200 -10.19 1.62 3.72
C ASP A 200 -10.99 1.50 2.42
N PHE A 201 -12.24 1.99 2.41
CA PHE A 201 -13.11 1.96 1.23
C PHE A 201 -12.51 2.70 0.02
N TYR A 202 -11.94 3.89 0.26
CA TYR A 202 -11.29 4.67 -0.79
C TYR A 202 -9.85 4.21 -1.11
N ASN A 203 -9.40 3.08 -0.58
CA ASN A 203 -8.04 2.56 -0.78
C ASN A 203 -6.95 3.61 -0.46
N ASN A 204 -7.15 4.40 0.61
CA ASN A 204 -6.29 5.52 1.00
C ASN A 204 -6.16 6.66 -0.03
N ASP A 205 -7.13 6.86 -0.94
CA ASP A 205 -7.17 8.07 -1.77
C ASP A 205 -7.55 9.30 -0.93
N ALA A 206 -6.53 10.10 -0.58
CA ALA A 206 -6.68 11.30 0.25
C ALA A 206 -7.60 12.36 -0.35
N LEU A 207 -7.73 12.45 -1.68
CA LEU A 207 -8.66 13.40 -2.29
C LEU A 207 -10.12 13.02 -2.00
N LYS A 208 -10.37 11.73 -1.78
CA LYS A 208 -11.70 11.19 -1.50
C LYS A 208 -12.03 11.13 -0.02
N TYR A 209 -11.11 10.66 0.83
CA TYR A 209 -11.42 10.48 2.25
C TYR A 209 -11.28 11.77 3.08
N LEU A 210 -10.38 12.70 2.74
CA LEU A 210 -10.18 13.92 3.53
C LEU A 210 -11.41 14.84 3.64
N PRO A 211 -12.22 15.09 2.60
CA PRO A 211 -13.43 15.90 2.76
C PRO A 211 -14.45 15.22 3.68
N VAL A 212 -14.54 13.89 3.64
CA VAL A 212 -15.41 13.10 4.53
C VAL A 212 -14.89 13.16 5.96
N PHE A 213 -13.57 13.09 6.17
CA PHE A 213 -12.94 13.27 7.48
C PHE A 213 -13.22 14.65 8.06
N ALA A 214 -13.10 15.71 7.25
CA ALA A 214 -13.43 17.07 7.66
C ALA A 214 -14.90 17.20 8.08
N CYS A 215 -15.81 16.47 7.42
CA CYS A 215 -17.20 16.38 7.86
C CYS A 215 -17.33 15.66 9.21
N ILE A 216 -16.80 14.44 9.34
CA ILE A 216 -16.95 13.57 10.52
C ILE A 216 -16.30 14.15 11.80
N GLN A 217 -15.18 14.84 11.67
CA GLN A 217 -14.43 15.38 12.81
C GLN A 217 -15.30 16.21 13.76
N GLY A 218 -15.32 15.87 15.05
CA GLY A 218 -16.10 16.58 16.07
C GLY A 218 -17.62 16.48 15.91
N LYS A 219 -18.15 15.50 15.16
CA LYS A 219 -19.58 15.17 15.21
C LYS A 219 -19.93 14.50 16.54
N THR A 220 -21.17 14.64 16.98
CA THR A 220 -21.59 14.18 18.32
C THR A 220 -21.44 12.68 18.51
N ASP A 221 -21.84 11.90 17.51
CA ASP A 221 -21.85 10.44 17.52
C ASP A 221 -21.92 9.87 16.10
N LEU A 222 -21.92 8.54 16.01
CA LEU A 222 -21.95 7.78 14.77
C LEU A 222 -23.22 8.04 13.96
N ASP A 223 -24.40 8.15 14.60
CA ASP A 223 -25.66 8.36 13.88
C ASP A 223 -25.69 9.75 13.23
N TYR A 224 -25.24 10.77 13.94
CA TYR A 224 -25.13 12.11 13.36
C TYR A 224 -24.09 12.15 12.23
N ALA A 225 -22.95 11.47 12.37
CA ALA A 225 -21.97 11.38 11.29
C ALA A 225 -22.51 10.60 10.08
N LYS A 226 -23.24 9.51 10.31
CA LYS A 226 -23.91 8.70 9.28
C LYS A 226 -24.86 9.57 8.44
N ASP A 227 -25.78 10.28 9.09
CA ASP A 227 -26.83 11.01 8.39
C ASP A 227 -26.28 12.21 7.60
N TYR A 228 -25.29 12.92 8.16
CA TYR A 228 -24.82 14.17 7.56
C TYR A 228 -23.58 14.04 6.68
N CYS A 229 -22.73 13.03 6.90
CA CYS A 229 -21.44 12.89 6.19
C CYS A 229 -21.39 11.68 5.26
N ILE A 230 -22.15 10.61 5.55
CA ILE A 230 -22.11 9.36 4.77
C ILE A 230 -23.32 9.29 3.84
N ALA A 231 -24.53 9.42 4.36
CA ALA A 231 -25.76 9.31 3.58
C ALA A 231 -25.91 10.39 2.49
N THR A 232 -25.26 11.54 2.68
CA THR A 232 -25.24 12.66 1.73
C THR A 232 -24.15 12.51 0.65
N ASN A 233 -23.24 11.55 0.79
CA ASN A 233 -22.16 11.32 -0.16
C ASN A 233 -22.55 10.21 -1.16
N PRO A 234 -22.75 10.53 -2.45
CA PRO A 234 -23.24 9.56 -3.43
C PRO A 234 -22.24 8.45 -3.79
N GLU A 235 -20.95 8.63 -3.47
CA GLU A 235 -19.92 7.61 -3.72
C GLU A 235 -19.80 6.58 -2.59
N LEU A 236 -20.35 6.88 -1.40
CA LEU A 236 -20.24 6.01 -0.23
C LEU A 236 -21.47 5.10 -0.11
N PRO A 237 -21.32 3.77 -0.18
CA PRO A 237 -22.41 2.84 0.09
C PRO A 237 -22.73 2.82 1.58
N LEU A 238 -23.74 3.58 2.00
CA LEU A 238 -24.13 3.82 3.40
C LEU A 238 -24.08 2.56 4.28
N GLU A 239 -24.84 1.52 3.91
CA GLU A 239 -24.93 0.28 4.69
C GLU A 239 -23.58 -0.45 4.82
N THR A 240 -22.76 -0.41 3.77
CA THR A 240 -21.44 -1.06 3.80
C THR A 240 -20.49 -0.32 4.74
N ILE A 241 -20.49 1.01 4.70
CA ILE A 241 -19.64 1.85 5.56
C ILE A 241 -20.06 1.72 7.03
N ILE A 242 -21.36 1.77 7.33
CA ILE A 242 -21.85 1.66 8.71
C ILE A 242 -21.65 0.25 9.28
N LYS A 243 -21.84 -0.80 8.47
CA LYS A 243 -21.51 -2.17 8.86
C LYS A 243 -20.02 -2.33 9.16
N CYS A 244 -19.15 -1.67 8.39
CA CYS A 244 -17.72 -1.63 8.71
C CYS A 244 -17.47 -0.93 10.05
N ALA A 245 -18.01 0.27 10.23
CA ALA A 245 -17.76 1.14 11.40
C ALA A 245 -18.23 0.53 12.72
N THR A 246 -19.34 -0.21 12.71
CA THR A 246 -19.92 -0.88 13.90
C THR A 246 -19.38 -2.31 14.10
N GLY A 247 -18.73 -2.87 13.08
CA GLY A 247 -18.33 -4.26 13.03
C GLY A 247 -16.87 -4.52 13.42
N ARG A 248 -16.49 -5.81 13.34
CA ARG A 248 -15.11 -6.27 13.60
C ARG A 248 -14.10 -5.60 12.68
N ARG A 249 -14.47 -5.29 11.43
CA ARG A 249 -13.59 -4.61 10.46
C ARG A 249 -13.17 -3.23 10.96
N GLY A 250 -14.10 -2.41 11.45
CA GLY A 250 -13.80 -1.09 12.01
C GLY A 250 -12.83 -1.17 13.18
N ARG A 251 -13.10 -2.06 14.15
CA ARG A 251 -12.21 -2.28 15.31
C ARG A 251 -10.83 -2.78 14.91
N PHE A 252 -10.76 -3.69 13.94
CA PHE A 252 -9.49 -4.16 13.37
C PHE A 252 -8.70 -3.02 12.73
N LEU A 253 -9.34 -2.20 11.89
CA LEU A 253 -8.69 -1.06 11.25
C LEU A 253 -8.21 -0.03 12.29
N LEU A 254 -9.02 0.27 13.31
CA LEU A 254 -8.62 1.13 14.42
C LEU A 254 -7.41 0.56 15.17
N ALA A 255 -7.37 -0.75 15.41
CA ALA A 255 -6.23 -1.41 16.02
C ALA A 255 -4.97 -1.37 15.14
N LEU A 256 -5.09 -1.43 13.80
CA LEU A 256 -3.97 -1.23 12.88
C LEU A 256 -3.43 0.20 12.96
N ALA A 257 -4.30 1.20 13.00
CA ALA A 257 -3.90 2.59 13.23
C ALA A 257 -3.19 2.75 14.59
N GLY A 258 -3.63 2.01 15.61
CA GLY A 258 -2.95 1.91 16.91
C GLY A 258 -1.56 1.31 16.84
N LYS A 259 -1.37 0.22 16.07
CA LYS A 259 -0.04 -0.36 15.83
C LYS A 259 0.90 0.60 15.11
N LYS A 260 0.39 1.45 14.20
CA LYS A 260 1.19 2.50 13.57
C LYS A 260 1.56 3.59 14.57
N THR A 261 0.61 4.04 15.38
CA THR A 261 0.82 5.06 16.43
C THR A 261 1.81 4.60 17.51
N ALA A 262 1.78 3.31 17.89
CA ALA A 262 2.68 2.74 18.88
C ALA A 262 4.16 2.69 18.46
N LYS A 263 4.47 2.88 17.16
CA LYS A 263 5.84 2.95 16.65
C LYS A 263 6.47 4.34 16.81
N LEU A 264 5.71 5.34 17.25
CA LEU A 264 6.23 6.67 17.48
C LEU A 264 7.24 6.67 18.63
N ASP A 265 8.36 7.35 18.42
CA ASP A 265 9.38 7.61 19.42
C ASP A 265 9.73 9.11 19.42
N PRO A 266 9.44 9.86 20.49
CA PRO A 266 8.79 9.41 21.73
C PRO A 266 7.31 9.02 21.53
N PRO A 267 6.71 8.27 22.47
CA PRO A 267 5.29 7.92 22.42
C PRO A 267 4.39 9.15 22.28
N LEU A 268 3.25 8.95 21.60
CA LEU A 268 2.28 10.01 21.32
C LEU A 268 1.80 10.67 22.63
N ASN A 269 2.06 11.96 22.78
CA ASN A 269 1.64 12.73 23.95
C ASN A 269 0.44 13.63 23.67
N ASN A 270 0.27 14.13 22.45
CA ASN A 270 -0.79 15.05 22.04
C ASN A 270 -1.17 14.83 20.58
N VAL A 271 -2.40 15.21 20.24
CA VAL A 271 -2.91 15.22 18.87
C VAL A 271 -3.52 16.59 18.55
N PRO A 272 -3.43 17.05 17.28
CA PRO A 272 -2.80 16.36 16.16
C PRO A 272 -1.27 16.37 16.29
N LEU A 273 -0.62 15.29 15.84
CA LEU A 273 0.83 15.20 15.72
C LEU A 273 1.21 15.02 14.26
N LEU A 274 2.11 15.86 13.76
CA LEU A 274 2.46 15.96 12.36
C LEU A 274 3.92 15.59 12.13
N TYR A 275 4.17 14.85 11.06
CA TYR A 275 5.50 14.60 10.51
C TYR A 275 5.55 15.07 9.07
N LEU A 276 6.60 15.82 8.71
CA LEU A 276 6.90 16.23 7.34
C LEU A 276 8.18 15.52 6.91
N ASP A 277 8.11 14.70 5.86
CA ASP A 277 9.22 13.88 5.37
C ASP A 277 9.91 13.04 6.47
N GLY A 278 9.12 12.55 7.43
CA GLY A 278 9.61 11.74 8.55
C GLY A 278 10.11 12.54 9.75
N GLU A 279 10.11 13.87 9.69
CA GLU A 279 10.51 14.75 10.79
C GLU A 279 9.28 15.34 11.50
N LYS A 280 9.23 15.22 12.83
CA LYS A 280 8.15 15.82 13.62
C LYS A 280 8.14 17.33 13.41
N SER A 281 6.98 17.90 13.07
CA SER A 281 6.82 19.33 12.79
C SER A 281 5.74 19.95 13.67
N ILE A 282 6.15 20.86 14.54
CA ILE A 282 5.22 21.69 15.33
C ILE A 282 4.65 22.81 14.46
N ASP A 283 5.46 23.39 13.58
CA ASP A 283 5.02 24.48 12.70
C ASP A 283 3.87 24.04 11.77
N ALA A 284 3.90 22.80 11.28
CA ALA A 284 2.84 22.24 10.44
C ALA A 284 1.48 22.13 11.16
N PHE A 285 1.45 22.06 12.49
CA PHE A 285 0.19 22.14 13.25
C PHE A 285 -0.40 23.55 13.21
N TYR A 286 0.45 24.58 13.30
CA TYR A 286 0.00 25.97 13.32
C TYR A 286 -0.28 26.51 11.91
N ASN A 287 0.56 26.18 10.94
CA ASN A 287 0.43 26.59 9.54
C ASN A 287 0.96 25.52 8.58
N LEU A 288 0.12 24.54 8.26
CA LEU A 288 0.44 23.42 7.37
C LEU A 288 0.85 23.90 5.97
N GLU A 289 0.16 24.89 5.43
CA GLU A 289 0.43 25.41 4.09
C GLU A 289 1.86 25.95 3.99
N GLU A 290 2.25 26.82 4.93
CA GLU A 290 3.60 27.39 4.97
C GLU A 290 4.67 26.31 5.17
N ALA A 291 4.42 25.35 6.07
CA ALA A 291 5.34 24.25 6.33
C ALA A 291 5.56 23.38 5.06
N VAL A 292 4.49 23.05 4.33
CA VAL A 292 4.57 22.29 3.07
C VAL A 292 5.28 23.11 1.99
N CYS A 293 4.93 24.39 1.84
CA CYS A 293 5.55 25.28 0.87
C CYS A 293 7.05 25.47 1.08
N ASN A 294 7.51 25.45 2.34
CA ASN A 294 8.93 25.56 2.65
C ASN A 294 9.72 24.30 2.28
N LYS A 295 9.07 23.13 2.23
CA LYS A 295 9.68 21.87 1.81
C LYS A 295 9.59 21.64 0.28
N MET A 296 8.67 22.29 -0.44
CA MET A 296 8.51 22.11 -1.89
C MET A 296 9.57 22.87 -2.73
N GLN A 297 10.21 22.16 -3.65
CA GLN A 297 11.26 22.61 -4.56
C GLN A 297 11.10 22.02 -5.98
N PRO A 298 10.90 22.86 -7.02
CA PRO A 298 10.66 24.30 -6.93
C PRO A 298 9.34 24.59 -6.20
N LYS A 299 9.21 25.80 -5.62
CA LYS A 299 7.95 26.25 -5.00
C LYS A 299 6.87 26.38 -6.08
N PRO A 300 5.70 25.73 -5.93
CA PRO A 300 4.62 25.83 -6.89
C PRO A 300 3.85 27.16 -6.74
N ALA A 301 3.02 27.50 -7.73
CA ALA A 301 2.27 28.77 -7.74
C ALA A 301 1.29 28.89 -6.57
N GLU A 302 0.78 27.76 -6.09
CA GLU A 302 -0.09 27.64 -4.93
C GLU A 302 0.56 28.18 -3.63
N CYS A 303 1.89 28.27 -3.58
CA CYS A 303 2.64 28.86 -2.47
C CYS A 303 2.80 30.38 -2.54
N ALA A 304 2.35 31.04 -3.61
CA ALA A 304 2.34 32.49 -3.71
C ALA A 304 1.26 33.07 -2.77
N LYS A 305 1.63 34.10 -2.00
CA LYS A 305 0.73 34.84 -1.10
C LYS A 305 -0.05 35.91 -1.85
#